data_AF-A0A1V4XGV5-F1
#
_entry.id   AF-A0A1V4XGV5-F1
#
_cell.length_a   1.000
_cell.length_b   1.000
_cell.length_c   1.000
_cell.angle_alpha   90.00
_cell.angle_beta   90.00
_cell.angle_gamma   90.00
#
_symmetry.space_group_name_H-M   'P 1'
#
loop_
_entity.id
_entity.type
_entity.pdbx_description
1 polymer ?
#
loop_
_entity_poly.entity_id
_entity_poly.type
_entity_poly.pdbx_seq_one_letter_code
_entity_poly.pdbx_strand_id
1 'polypeptide(L)' 'MSTLELTPDEGKALLEFLERYLSNLRIEIVNTEDREFRRSLRQREDIIRAITGRLKEKGI' A
#
# COMPACT_ATOMS: atom_id res chain seq x y z
N MET A 1 9.42 2.07 -17.45
CA MET A 1 8.31 2.07 -16.47
C MET A 1 7.14 1.33 -17.10
N SER A 2 6.39 0.56 -16.30
CA SER A 2 5.18 -0.13 -16.79
C SER A 2 3.96 0.75 -16.54
N THR A 3 3.03 0.80 -17.49
CA THR A 3 1.77 1.56 -17.36
C THR A 3 0.66 0.63 -16.87
N LEU A 4 -0.12 1.10 -15.91
CA LEU A 4 -1.36 0.46 -15.47
C LEU A 4 -2.49 1.46 -15.70
N GLU A 5 -3.44 1.11 -16.55
CA GLU A 5 -4.64 1.89 -16.82
C GLU A 5 -5.75 1.44 -15.89
N LEU A 6 -6.44 2.40 -15.26
CA LEU A 6 -7.55 2.17 -14.36
C LEU A 6 -8.65 3.16 -14.73
N THR A 7 -9.89 2.69 -14.73
CA THR A 7 -11.06 3.57 -14.66
C THR A 7 -11.08 4.31 -13.31
N PRO A 8 -11.84 5.42 -13.19
CA PRO A 8 -11.97 6.13 -11.91
C PRO A 8 -12.47 5.24 -10.78
N ASP A 9 -13.40 4.32 -11.07
CA ASP A 9 -13.99 3.44 -10.06
C ASP A 9 -13.01 2.33 -9.63
N GLU A 10 -12.28 1.74 -10.58
CA GLU A 10 -11.20 0.79 -10.27
C GLU A 10 -10.08 1.44 -9.46
N GLY A 11 -9.76 2.69 -9.79
CA GLY A 11 -8.81 3.50 -9.04
C GLY A 11 -9.22 3.68 -7.59
N LYS A 12 -10.46 4.10 -7.35
CA LYS A 12 -11.01 4.29 -6.00
C LYS A 12 -11.04 2.98 -5.22
N ALA A 13 -11.55 1.92 -5.84
CA ALA A 13 -11.60 0.60 -5.21
C ALA A 13 -10.20 0.08 -4.85
N LEU A 14 -9.22 0.28 -5.74
CA LEU A 14 -7.82 -0.07 -5.47
C LEU A 14 -7.26 0.77 -4.32
N LEU A 15 -7.50 2.08 -4.30
CA LEU A 15 -7.04 2.96 -3.23
C LEU A 15 -7.60 2.52 -1.87
N GLU A 16 -8.91 2.28 -1.79
CA GLU A 16 -9.57 1.78 -0.58
C GLU A 16 -8.98 0.44 -0.10
N PHE A 17 -8.74 -0.50 -1.02
CA PHE A 17 -8.13 -1.78 -0.70
C PHE A 17 -6.71 -1.60 -0.14
N LEU A 18 -5.89 -0.77 -0.78
CA LEU A 18 -4.51 -0.52 -0.35
C LEU A 18 -4.45 0.21 1.00
N GLU A 19 -5.35 1.15 1.27
CA GLU A 19 -5.43 1.84 2.56
C GLU A 19 -5.85 0.89 3.69
N ARG A 20 -6.82 0.02 3.44
CA ARG A 20 -7.21 -1.02 4.39
C ARG A 20 -6.06 -1.99 4.67
N TYR A 21 -5.35 -2.41 3.62
CA TYR A 21 -4.18 -3.27 3.78
C TYR A 21 -3.05 -2.57 4.56
N LEU A 22 -2.77 -1.29 4.30
CA LEU A 22 -1.80 -0.51 5.08
C LEU A 22 -2.16 -0.45 6.57
N SER A 23 -3.44 -0.30 6.91
CA SER A 23 -3.90 -0.32 8.30
C SER A 23 -3.57 -1.64 8.98
N ASN A 24 -3.90 -2.76 8.34
CA ASN A 24 -3.60 -4.10 8.84
C ASN A 24 -2.09 -4.35 8.96
N LEU A 25 -1.32 -3.93 7.95
CA LEU A 25 0.12 -4.11 7.91
C LEU A 25 0.84 -3.39 9.05
N ARG A 26 0.36 -2.21 9.46
CA ARG A 26 0.92 -1.49 10.62
C ARG A 26 0.76 -2.29 11.92
N ILE A 27 -0.40 -2.93 12.11
CA ILE A 27 -0.65 -3.80 13.26
C ILE A 27 0.30 -5.01 13.23
N GLU A 28 0.46 -5.63 12.06
CA GLU A 28 1.36 -6.77 11.87
C GLU A 28 2.83 -6.40 12.15
N ILE A 29 3.30 -5.24 11.67
CA ILE A 29 4.66 -4.73 11.93
C ILE A 29 4.93 -4.56 13.43
N VAL A 30 3.95 -4.00 14.16
CA VAL A 30 4.07 -3.77 15.60
C VAL A 30 4.15 -5.10 16.35
N ASN A 31 3.36 -6.09 15.95
CA ASN A 31 3.26 -7.39 16.62
C ASN A 31 4.34 -8.39 16.19
N THR A 32 5.13 -8.09 15.16
CA THR A 32 6.17 -9.00 14.66
C THR A 32 7.45 -8.83 15.45
N GLU A 33 7.96 -9.88 16.11
CA GLU A 33 9.23 -9.85 16.83
C GLU A 33 10.45 -10.16 15.96
N ASP A 34 10.28 -11.01 14.95
CA ASP A 34 11.34 -11.36 13.99
C ASP A 34 11.79 -10.11 13.22
N ARG A 35 13.07 -9.77 13.37
CA ARG A 35 13.65 -8.54 12.83
C ARG A 35 13.68 -8.54 11.30
N GLU A 36 14.01 -9.67 10.68
CA GLU A 36 14.10 -9.77 9.23
C GLU A 36 12.72 -9.73 8.60
N PHE A 37 11.77 -10.46 9.20
CA PHE A 37 10.39 -10.44 8.75
C PHE A 37 9.78 -9.04 8.93
N ARG A 38 9.98 -8.38 10.08
CA ARG A 38 9.55 -6.99 10.30
C ARG A 38 10.12 -6.04 9.25
N ARG A 39 11.39 -6.23 8.84
CA ARG A 39 12.00 -5.43 7.76
C ARG A 39 11.29 -5.66 6.42
N SER A 40 10.93 -6.89 6.10
CA SER A 40 10.17 -7.21 4.89
C SER A 40 8.77 -6.57 4.89
N LEU A 41 8.11 -6.53 6.05
CA LEU A 41 6.81 -5.88 6.21
C LEU A 41 6.92 -4.36 6.00
N ARG A 42 7.95 -3.72 6.56
CA ARG A 42 8.21 -2.28 6.32
C ARG A 42 8.50 -1.97 4.85
N GLN A 43 9.26 -2.82 4.18
CA GLN A 43 9.51 -2.65 2.74
C GLN A 43 8.21 -2.72 1.94
N ARG A 44 7.29 -3.63 2.29
CA ARG A 44 5.95 -3.69 1.69
C ARG A 44 5.16 -2.42 1.98
N GLU A 45 5.21 -1.92 3.23
CA GLU A 45 4.56 -0.67 3.64
C GLU A 45 5.02 0.51 2.76
N ASP A 46 6.33 0.65 2.55
CA ASP A 46 6.90 1.73 1.73
C ASP A 46 6.44 1.66 0.27
N ILE A 47 6.42 0.45 -0.32
CA ILE A 47 5.94 0.23 -1.68
C ILE A 47 4.48 0.66 -1.81
N ILE A 48 3.64 0.26 -0.86
CA ILE A 48 2.20 0.55 -0.92
C ILE A 48 1.93 2.02 -0.67
N ARG A 49 2.64 2.67 0.26
CA ARG A 49 2.59 4.12 0.47
C ARG A 49 2.97 4.88 -0.80
N ALA A 50 3.98 4.41 -1.53
CA ALA A 50 4.37 5.01 -2.79
C ALA A 50 3.27 4.85 -3.86
N ILE A 51 2.62 3.69 -3.92
CA ILE A 51 1.50 3.45 -4.86
C ILE A 51 0.31 4.35 -4.51
N THR A 52 -0.14 4.34 -3.25
CA THR A 52 -1.30 5.15 -2.83
C THR A 52 -1.04 6.66 -2.98
N GLY A 53 0.19 7.12 -2.73
CA GLY A 53 0.58 8.51 -3.01
C GLY A 53 0.38 8.89 -4.48
N ARG A 54 0.88 8.06 -5.41
CA ARG A 54 0.71 8.29 -6.86
C ARG A 54 -0.75 8.22 -7.31
N LEU A 55 -1.58 7.37 -6.69
CA LEU A 55 -3.01 7.31 -6.99
C LEU A 55 -3.70 8.62 -6.59
N LYS A 56 -3.45 9.11 -5.37
CA LYS A 56 -4.01 10.38 -4.87
C LYS A 56 -3.56 11.59 -5.69
N GLU A 57 -2.30 11.64 -6.10
CA GLU A 57 -1.78 12.69 -6.99
C GLU A 57 -2.50 12.75 -8.35
N LYS A 58 -3.01 11.60 -8.82
CA LYS A 58 -3.78 11.50 -10.06
C LYS A 58 -5.26 11.85 -9.90
N GLY A 59 -5.69 12.28 -8.72
CA GLY A 59 -7.09 12.60 -8.44
C GLY A 59 -8.00 11.38 -8.37
N ILE A 60 -7.40 10.20 -8.12
CA ILE A 60 -8.12 8.97 -7.79
C ILE A 60 -8.47 8.99 -6.30
#